data_AF-G5NHI4-F1
#
_entry.id   AF-G5NHI4-F1
#
_cell.length_a   1.000
_cell.length_b   1.000
_cell.length_c   1.000
_cell.angle_alpha   90.00
_cell.angle_beta   90.00
_cell.angle_gamma   90.00
#
_symmetry.space_group_name_H-M   'P 1'
#
loop_
_entity.id
_entity.type
_entity.pdbx_description
1 polymer ?
#
loop_
_entity_poly.entity_id
_entity_poly.type
_entity_poly.pdbx_seq_one_letter_code
_entity_poly.pdbx_strand_id
1 'polypeptide(L)' 'MELDWEQVRKAHDAYKKLPGGARNDAGPMQYLIPGWTFDRKRPVFGRH' A
#
# COMPACT_ATOMS: atom_id res chain seq x y z
N MET A 1 -5.12 -4.59 -28.14
CA MET A 1 -4.23 -3.93 -27.17
C MET A 1 -2.88 -4.59 -27.31
N GLU A 2 -1.81 -3.81 -27.45
CA GLU A 2 -0.44 -4.34 -27.49
C GLU A 2 0.30 -3.97 -26.21
N LEU A 3 1.22 -4.83 -25.79
CA LEU A 3 1.97 -4.64 -24.55
C LEU A 3 3.23 -3.80 -24.80
N ASP A 4 3.41 -2.75 -24.00
CA ASP A 4 4.66 -2.01 -23.95
C ASP A 4 5.64 -2.71 -23.00
N TRP A 5 6.56 -3.48 -23.59
CA TRP A 5 7.57 -4.23 -22.84
C TRP A 5 8.57 -3.34 -22.11
N GLU A 6 8.81 -2.11 -22.59
CA GLU A 6 9.68 -1.17 -21.89
C GLU A 6 9.04 -0.73 -20.57
N GLN A 7 7.73 -0.42 -20.61
CA GLN A 7 6.96 -0.06 -19.41
C GLN A 7 6.85 -1.21 -18.41
N VAL A 8 6.67 -2.44 -18.88
CA VAL A 8 6.68 -3.64 -18.02
C VAL A 8 8.02 -3.79 -17.30
N ARG A 9 9.14 -3.65 -18.03
CA ARG A 9 10.47 -3.75 -17.43
C ARG A 9 10.71 -2.65 -16.39
N LYS A 10 10.31 -1.41 -16.67
CA LYS A 10 10.37 -0.29 -15.71
C LYS A 10 9.58 -0.59 -14.43
N ALA A 11 8.37 -1.13 -14.55
CA ALA A 11 7.54 -1.50 -13.40
C ALA A 11 8.16 -2.65 -12.59
N HIS A 12 8.73 -3.66 -13.27
CA HIS A 12 9.42 -4.77 -12.61
C HIS A 12 10.68 -4.30 -11.86
N ASP A 13 11.47 -3.39 -12.46
CA ASP A 13 12.64 -2.79 -11.80
C ASP A 13 12.25 -1.92 -10.60
N ALA A 14 11.10 -1.23 -10.64
CA ALA A 14 10.55 -0.53 -9.49
C ALA A 14 10.12 -1.50 -8.38
N TYR A 15 9.43 -2.58 -8.73
CA TYR A 15 8.99 -3.61 -7.78
C TYR A 15 10.15 -4.25 -7.01
N LYS A 16 11.25 -4.60 -7.71
CA LYS A 16 12.46 -5.18 -7.09
C LYS A 16 13.11 -4.28 -6.03
N LYS A 17 12.84 -2.97 -6.04
CA LYS A 17 13.37 -2.01 -5.07
C LYS A 17 12.49 -1.88 -3.82
N LEU A 18 11.27 -2.42 -3.83
CA LEU A 18 10.37 -2.33 -2.69
C LEU A 18 10.88 -3.23 -1.55
N PRO A 19 10.74 -2.81 -0.28
CA PRO A 19 10.91 -3.71 0.85
C PRO A 19 10.03 -4.94 0.67
N GLY A 20 10.56 -6.11 1.05
CA GLY A 20 9.79 -7.35 0.98
C GLY A 20 8.52 -7.27 1.83
N GLY A 21 7.42 -7.84 1.33
CA GLY A 21 6.16 -7.90 2.04
C GLY A 21 4.95 -7.93 1.12
N ALA A 22 3.80 -8.16 1.73
CA ALA A 22 2.50 -7.94 1.10
C ALA A 22 1.97 -6.54 1.44
N ARG A 23 0.91 -6.13 0.75
CA ARG A 23 0.19 -4.89 1.07
C ARG A 23 -0.20 -4.85 2.54
N ASN A 24 0.17 -3.76 3.22
CA ASN A 24 -0.23 -3.48 4.60
C ASN A 24 -0.60 -1.99 4.76
N ASP A 25 -1.89 -1.69 4.65
CA ASP A 25 -2.41 -0.32 4.75
C ASP A 25 -2.29 0.25 6.18
N ALA A 26 -2.14 -0.61 7.20
CA ALA A 26 -1.96 -0.16 8.58
C ALA A 26 -0.59 0.47 8.82
N GLY A 27 0.42 0.17 8.01
CA GLY A 27 1.78 0.72 8.14
C GLY A 27 1.80 2.24 7.96
N PRO A 28 1.38 2.77 6.80
CA PRO A 28 1.28 4.21 6.58
C PRO A 28 0.34 4.93 7.57
N MET A 29 -0.71 4.26 8.05
CA MET A 29 -1.63 4.84 9.05
C MET A 29 -0.94 5.17 10.38
N GLN A 30 0.17 4.50 10.73
CA GLN A 30 0.91 4.80 11.96
C GLN A 30 1.50 6.22 11.99
N TYR A 31 1.73 6.84 10.82
CA TYR A 31 2.18 8.24 10.74
C TYR A 31 1.05 9.25 10.99
N LEU A 32 -0.21 8.81 10.89
CA LEU A 32 -1.39 9.66 11.13
C LEU A 32 -1.94 9.47 12.55
N ILE A 33 -2.05 8.21 13.01
CA ILE A 33 -2.57 7.85 14.33
C ILE A 33 -1.70 6.71 14.87
N PRO A 34 -0.76 6.98 15.80
CA PRO A 34 0.04 5.93 16.43
C PRO A 34 -0.85 4.88 17.12
N GLY A 35 -0.63 3.60 16.80
CA GLY A 35 -1.45 2.50 17.31
C GLY A 35 -2.73 2.24 16.51
N TRP A 36 -2.89 2.84 15.32
CA TRP A 36 -4.05 2.57 14.47
C TRP A 36 -4.14 1.09 14.07
N THR A 37 -5.35 0.55 14.14
CA THR A 37 -5.67 -0.82 13.70
C THR A 37 -6.92 -0.82 12.83
N PHE A 38 -6.96 -1.74 11.86
CA PHE A 38 -8.12 -1.93 11.01
C PHE A 38 -9.31 -2.46 11.81
N ASP A 39 -10.48 -1.84 11.59
CA ASP A 39 -11.77 -2.31 12.11
C ASP A 39 -12.79 -2.28 10.95
N ARG A 40 -13.26 -3.46 10.54
CA ARG A 40 -14.22 -3.61 9.43
C ARG A 40 -15.59 -2.94 9.66
N LYS A 41 -15.88 -2.50 10.88
CA LYS A 41 -17.15 -1.86 11.26
C LYS A 41 -17.00 -0.38 11.62
N ARG A 42 -15.79 0.18 11.56
CA ARG A 42 -15.49 1.56 11.93
C ARG A 42 -14.80 2.29 10.76
N PRO A 43 -15.22 3.53 10.42
CA PRO A 43 -14.44 4.36 9.51
C PRO A 43 -13.03 4.61 10.05
N VAL A 44 -12.08 4.95 9.18
CA VAL A 44 -10.64 5.12 9.53
C VAL A 44 -10.45 6.08 10.71
N PHE A 45 -11.19 7.19 10.73
CA PHE A 45 -11.12 8.23 11.77
C PHE A 45 -12.24 8.14 12.82
N GLY A 46 -12.93 7.01 12.92
CA GLY A 46 -14.00 6.81 13.89
C GLY A 46 -15.36 7.37 13.45
N ARG A 47 -16.22 7.63 14.43
CA ARG A 47 -17.55 8.24 14.27
C ARG A 47 -17.66 9.40 15.26
N HIS A 48 -18.49 10.38 14.94
CA HIS A 48 -18.91 11.41 15.87
C HIS A 48 -20.10 10.92 16.70
#